data_AF-A0A5C3NPJ2-F1
#
_entry.id   AF-A0A5C3NPJ2-F1
#
_cell.length_a   1.000
_cell.length_b   1.000
_cell.length_c   1.000
_cell.angle_alpha   90.00
_cell.angle_beta   90.00
_cell.angle_gamma   90.00
#
_symmetry.space_group_name_H-M   'P 1'
#
loop_
_entity.id
_entity.type
_entity.pdbx_description
1 polymer ?
#
loop_
_entity_poly.entity_id
_entity_poly.type
_entity_poly.pdbx_seq_one_letter_code
_entity_poly.pdbx_strand_id
1 'polypeptide(L)'
;MFLMAPDTFIISSRRRSWDWLLTSDSVGLLGSAVVARYVQATHPRSSTLQENICAVRAILDRADCITIPSHPASATIHLQIRWPTLQVPMHVSNSSSNKPSNPLSVKPRDPPQFDVELEERLLQDIVEEALSQGVMVTRAKRLRGQELVEVRPSIRLAVTAALSRKDCEKAASVVKAAFAKVVGRRR
;
A
#
# COMPACT_ATOMS: atom_id res chain seq x y z
N MET A 1 -42.89 22.43 38.74
CA MET A 1 -41.61 22.75 39.39
C MET A 1 -40.51 22.29 38.44
N PHE A 2 -39.70 23.25 37.96
CA PHE A 2 -38.41 23.19 37.24
C PHE A 2 -37.54 21.95 37.61
N LEU A 3 -36.57 21.40 36.87
CA LEU A 3 -35.89 21.52 35.55
C LEU A 3 -34.80 20.40 35.66
N MET A 4 -34.43 19.54 34.70
CA MET A 4 -33.53 19.74 33.56
C MET A 4 -33.38 18.38 32.83
N ALA A 5 -33.11 18.47 31.52
CA ALA A 5 -33.09 17.42 30.52
C ALA A 5 -31.69 16.74 30.34
N PRO A 6 -31.58 15.67 29.53
CA PRO A 6 -30.37 14.86 29.32
C PRO A 6 -29.53 15.33 28.11
N ASP A 7 -28.21 15.29 28.24
CA ASP A 7 -27.31 15.64 27.13
C ASP A 7 -27.06 14.45 26.18
N THR A 8 -27.40 14.72 24.93
CA THR A 8 -27.30 13.89 23.74
C THR A 8 -26.06 14.33 22.96
N PHE A 9 -25.14 13.42 22.63
CA PHE A 9 -24.04 13.73 21.72
C PHE A 9 -24.46 13.51 20.26
N ILE A 10 -24.59 14.60 19.51
CA ILE A 10 -24.97 14.66 18.10
C ILE A 10 -23.73 14.64 17.19
N ILE A 11 -23.78 13.81 16.15
CA ILE A 11 -22.89 13.84 14.98
C ILE A 11 -23.17 15.11 14.17
N SER A 12 -22.28 16.10 14.24
CA SER A 12 -22.37 17.31 13.42
C SER A 12 -21.57 17.17 12.12
N SER A 13 -22.31 16.96 11.03
CA SER A 13 -21.87 17.21 9.66
C SER A 13 -21.59 18.70 9.45
N ARG A 14 -20.35 19.07 9.09
CA ARG A 14 -20.04 20.39 8.50
C ARG A 14 -19.36 20.20 7.16
N ARG A 15 -20.18 20.21 6.10
CA ARG A 15 -19.78 20.70 4.77
C ARG A 15 -19.28 22.15 4.93
N ARG A 16 -18.07 22.43 4.45
CA ARG A 16 -17.64 23.77 4.01
C ARG A 16 -17.03 23.54 2.63
N SER A 17 -17.82 23.76 1.58
CA SER A 17 -17.88 25.03 0.82
C SER A 17 -16.49 25.40 0.32
N TRP A 18 -16.13 24.79 -0.81
CA TRP A 18 -15.05 25.25 -1.68
C TRP A 18 -15.69 26.19 -2.68
N ASP A 19 -15.57 27.48 -2.46
CA ASP A 19 -16.05 28.48 -3.41
C ASP A 19 -15.19 29.75 -3.29
N TRP A 20 -14.49 30.01 -4.40
CA TRP A 20 -14.04 31.30 -4.93
C TRP A 20 -13.15 32.21 -4.08
N LEU A 21 -11.88 32.28 -4.47
CA LEU A 21 -11.14 33.54 -4.66
C LEU A 21 -9.99 33.30 -5.65
N LEU A 22 -10.35 33.17 -6.93
CA LEU A 22 -9.47 33.51 -8.04
C LEU A 22 -9.88 34.92 -8.48
N THR A 23 -9.12 35.92 -8.04
CA THR A 23 -9.10 37.22 -8.70
C THR A 23 -7.77 37.29 -9.44
N SER A 24 -7.83 37.19 -10.76
CA SER A 24 -6.75 37.59 -11.66
C SER A 24 -6.47 39.07 -11.47
N ASP A 25 -5.20 39.45 -11.32
CA ASP A 25 -4.59 40.40 -12.25
C ASP A 25 -3.05 40.39 -12.18
N SER A 26 -2.47 40.11 -13.35
CA SER A 26 -1.29 40.76 -13.95
C SER A 26 -0.04 40.99 -13.11
N VAL A 27 1.03 40.21 -13.35
CA VAL A 27 2.30 40.60 -14.03
C VAL A 27 3.46 39.66 -13.65
N GLY A 28 4.27 39.27 -14.64
CA GLY A 28 5.67 38.91 -14.42
C GLY A 28 6.01 37.42 -14.46
N LEU A 29 6.49 36.98 -15.63
CA LEU A 29 7.38 35.84 -15.76
C LEU A 29 8.49 35.89 -14.69
N LEU A 30 8.71 34.76 -14.01
CA LEU A 30 9.91 34.27 -13.30
C LEU A 30 9.52 33.65 -11.95
N GLY A 31 9.05 32.40 -11.96
CA GLY A 31 8.72 31.72 -10.70
C GLY A 31 8.29 30.25 -10.79
N SER A 32 8.58 29.54 -11.88
CA SER A 32 8.13 28.13 -12.03
C SER A 32 8.84 27.13 -11.09
N ALA A 33 9.80 27.57 -10.29
CA ALA A 33 10.54 26.70 -9.37
C ALA A 33 10.10 26.79 -7.90
N VAL A 34 9.26 27.76 -7.51
CA VAL A 34 8.95 28.00 -6.09
C VAL A 34 7.63 27.34 -5.64
N VAL A 35 6.67 27.15 -6.56
CA VAL A 35 5.36 26.58 -6.22
C VAL A 35 5.38 25.05 -6.07
N ALA A 36 6.35 24.36 -6.69
CA ALA A 36 6.56 22.92 -6.47
C ALA A 36 7.05 22.57 -5.04
N ARG A 37 7.41 23.58 -4.23
CA ARG A 37 7.79 23.40 -2.82
C ARG A 37 6.68 23.78 -1.83
N TYR A 38 5.50 24.18 -2.29
CA TYR A 38 4.46 24.68 -1.39
C TYR A 38 3.57 23.60 -0.74
N VAL A 39 3.74 22.33 -1.09
CA VAL A 39 3.10 21.19 -0.38
C VAL A 39 4.07 20.53 0.63
N GLN A 40 5.31 21.01 0.72
CA GLN A 40 6.31 20.52 1.67
C GLN A 40 6.30 21.31 3.00
N ALA A 41 5.17 21.90 3.39
CA ALA A 41 4.98 22.39 4.76
C ALA A 41 4.68 21.18 5.67
N THR A 42 5.71 20.37 5.85
CA THR A 42 5.75 19.21 6.75
C THR A 42 5.42 19.68 8.16
N HIS A 43 4.24 19.32 8.64
CA HIS A 43 3.92 19.46 10.05
C HIS A 43 4.90 18.58 10.84
N PRO A 44 5.32 18.93 12.07
CA PRO A 44 6.23 18.10 12.88
C PRO A 44 5.69 16.68 13.12
N ARG A 45 4.37 16.46 13.01
CA ARG A 45 3.73 15.14 13.06
C ARG A 45 4.03 14.25 11.83
N SER A 46 4.45 14.86 10.73
CA SER A 46 4.81 14.17 9.48
C SER A 46 6.24 13.67 9.45
N SER A 47 7.19 14.28 10.19
CA SER A 47 8.58 13.79 10.24
C SER A 47 8.66 12.43 10.94
N THR A 48 8.03 12.29 12.11
CA THR A 48 7.97 11.00 12.83
C THR A 48 7.32 9.90 11.99
N LEU A 49 6.25 10.22 11.26
CA LEU A 49 5.62 9.25 10.35
C LEU A 49 6.60 8.81 9.25
N GLN A 50 7.30 9.76 8.63
CA GLN A 50 8.25 9.47 7.56
C GLN A 50 9.47 8.69 8.08
N GLU A 51 9.97 9.01 9.27
CA GLU A 51 11.02 8.24 9.96
C GLU A 51 10.57 6.80 10.22
N ASN A 52 9.34 6.61 10.72
CA ASN A 52 8.77 5.28 10.95
C ASN A 52 8.61 4.51 9.63
N ILE A 53 8.11 5.16 8.57
CA ILE A 53 8.00 4.55 7.23
C ILE A 53 9.37 4.11 6.72
N CYS A 54 10.37 4.98 6.83
CA CYS A 54 11.74 4.70 6.41
C CYS A 54 12.34 3.53 7.18
N ALA A 55 12.19 3.52 8.51
CA ALA A 55 12.69 2.45 9.38
C ALA A 55 12.05 1.09 9.06
N VAL A 56 10.72 1.06 8.89
CA VAL A 56 9.99 -0.16 8.52
C VAL A 56 10.47 -0.67 7.14
N ARG A 57 10.56 0.21 6.14
CA ARG A 57 11.04 -0.17 4.81
C ARG A 57 12.46 -0.69 4.82
N ALA A 58 13.38 -0.03 5.52
CA ALA A 58 14.77 -0.46 5.61
C ALA A 58 14.93 -1.90 6.13
N ILE A 59 14.01 -2.38 6.97
CA ILE A 59 13.99 -3.76 7.47
C ILE A 59 13.38 -4.71 6.43
N LEU A 60 12.25 -4.33 5.85
CA LEU A 60 11.51 -5.16 4.89
C LEU A 60 12.24 -5.31 3.54
N ASP A 61 12.98 -4.29 3.09
CA ASP A 61 13.78 -4.33 1.86
C ASP A 61 14.92 -5.35 1.92
N ARG A 62 15.37 -5.72 3.13
CA ARG A 62 16.38 -6.77 3.35
C ARG A 62 15.79 -8.18 3.35
N ALA A 63 14.51 -8.35 2.99
CA ALA A 63 13.86 -9.65 2.95
C ALA A 63 13.77 -10.15 1.50
N ASP A 64 14.42 -11.28 1.22
CA ASP A 64 14.46 -11.84 -0.15
C ASP A 64 13.09 -12.32 -0.65
N CYS A 65 12.14 -12.53 0.26
CA CYS A 65 10.79 -13.02 -0.02
C CYS A 65 9.74 -11.91 -0.13
N ILE A 66 10.13 -10.63 -0.10
CA ILE A 66 9.21 -9.48 -0.14
C ILE A 66 9.50 -8.57 -1.35
N THR A 67 8.45 -8.15 -2.05
CA THR A 67 8.49 -7.05 -3.03
C THR A 67 7.57 -5.92 -2.56
N ILE A 68 8.08 -4.68 -2.61
CA ILE A 68 7.33 -3.48 -2.20
C ILE A 68 7.01 -2.62 -3.43
N PRO A 69 5.81 -2.74 -4.04
CA PRO A 69 5.43 -1.93 -5.20
C PRO A 69 5.05 -0.48 -4.84
N SER A 70 4.82 -0.17 -3.57
CA SER A 70 4.39 1.17 -3.12
C SER A 70 5.53 2.18 -3.07
N HIS A 71 5.23 3.47 -3.26
CA HIS A 71 6.18 4.59 -3.20
C HIS A 71 6.86 4.73 -1.80
N PRO A 72 8.18 5.03 -1.70
CA PRO A 72 8.94 5.12 -0.44
C PRO A 72 8.31 6.00 0.64
N ALA A 73 7.70 7.12 0.27
CA ALA A 73 7.04 8.03 1.21
C ALA A 73 5.60 7.64 1.61
N SER A 74 5.07 6.52 1.09
CA SER A 74 3.68 6.11 1.35
C SER A 74 3.53 5.51 2.75
N ALA A 75 2.60 6.05 3.54
CA ALA A 75 2.24 5.52 4.86
C ALA A 75 1.53 4.16 4.79
N THR A 76 0.93 3.83 3.65
CA THR A 76 0.42 2.47 3.38
C THR A 76 1.41 1.75 2.50
N ILE A 77 2.12 0.78 3.07
CA ILE A 77 3.12 -0.04 2.39
C ILE A 77 2.41 -1.29 1.86
N HIS A 78 2.56 -1.55 0.57
CA HIS A 78 2.06 -2.75 -0.07
C HIS A 78 3.18 -3.80 -0.08
N LEU A 79 2.88 -5.01 0.38
CA LEU A 79 3.82 -6.13 0.43
C LEU A 79 3.30 -7.25 -0.47
N GLN A 80 4.14 -7.70 -1.40
CA GLN A 80 3.88 -8.84 -2.28
C GLN A 80 4.92 -9.94 -2.01
N ILE A 81 4.53 -11.20 -2.22
CA ILE A 81 5.46 -12.32 -2.09
C ILE A 81 6.44 -12.29 -3.26
N ARG A 82 7.74 -12.30 -2.99
CA ARG A 82 8.79 -12.51 -3.99
C ARG A 82 9.19 -13.97 -3.97
N TRP A 83 8.58 -14.77 -4.85
CA TRP A 83 8.95 -16.18 -4.99
C TRP A 83 9.02 -16.56 -6.48
N PRO A 84 10.22 -16.82 -7.02
CA PRO A 84 10.39 -17.11 -8.44
C PRO A 84 9.60 -18.32 -8.95
N THR A 85 9.31 -19.32 -8.10
CA THR A 85 8.56 -20.52 -8.51
C THR A 85 7.03 -20.37 -8.45
N LEU A 86 6.51 -19.24 -7.94
CA LEU A 86 5.08 -18.89 -8.08
C LEU A 86 4.77 -18.21 -9.41
N GLN A 87 5.79 -17.87 -10.20
CA GLN A 87 5.60 -17.60 -11.60
C GLN A 87 5.29 -18.95 -12.23
N VAL A 88 4.01 -19.17 -12.56
CA VAL A 88 3.58 -20.37 -13.28
C VAL A 88 4.55 -20.51 -14.46
N PRO A 89 5.20 -21.69 -14.65
CA PRO A 89 6.05 -21.93 -15.81
C PRO A 89 5.23 -21.47 -16.99
N MET A 90 5.75 -20.50 -17.75
CA MET A 90 5.07 -19.97 -18.93
C MET A 90 4.58 -21.19 -19.68
N HIS A 91 3.25 -21.39 -19.70
CA HIS A 91 2.71 -22.42 -20.57
C HIS A 91 3.30 -22.02 -21.91
N VAL A 92 4.07 -22.93 -22.51
CA VAL A 92 4.65 -22.78 -23.84
C VAL A 92 3.45 -22.82 -24.81
N SER A 93 2.57 -21.83 -24.73
CA SER A 93 1.78 -21.44 -25.86
C SER A 93 2.82 -20.90 -26.82
N ASN A 94 3.16 -21.70 -27.84
CA ASN A 94 3.78 -21.23 -29.07
C ASN A 94 3.15 -19.89 -29.46
N SER A 95 3.75 -18.78 -29.00
CA SER A 95 3.24 -17.43 -29.23
C SER A 95 4.25 -16.64 -30.05
N SER A 96 4.87 -17.30 -31.03
CA SER A 96 5.16 -16.68 -32.32
C SER A 96 3.86 -16.37 -33.09
N SER A 97 2.83 -15.85 -32.40
CA SER A 97 1.71 -15.25 -33.10
C SER A 97 2.17 -13.88 -33.56
N ASN A 98 2.37 -13.74 -34.87
CA ASN A 98 2.62 -12.49 -35.60
C ASN A 98 1.47 -11.46 -35.45
N LYS A 99 0.65 -11.56 -34.39
CA LYS A 99 -0.46 -10.66 -34.10
C LYS A 99 0.11 -9.35 -33.53
N PRO A 100 -0.17 -8.19 -34.16
CA PRO A 100 0.29 -6.92 -33.65
C PRO A 100 -0.35 -6.62 -32.29
N SER A 101 0.38 -5.90 -31.43
CA SER A 101 -0.17 -5.36 -30.19
C SER A 101 -1.35 -4.43 -30.51
N ASN A 102 -2.52 -4.66 -29.90
CA ASN A 102 -3.66 -3.78 -30.05
C ASN A 102 -3.44 -2.52 -29.18
N PRO A 103 -3.29 -1.31 -29.76
CA PRO A 103 -3.07 -0.08 -28.99
C PRO A 103 -4.29 0.34 -28.16
N LEU A 104 -5.46 -0.27 -28.38
CA LEU A 104 -6.68 -0.05 -27.60
C LEU A 104 -6.87 -1.08 -26.48
N SER A 105 -5.98 -2.08 -26.35
CA SER A 105 -6.06 -3.06 -25.26
C SER A 105 -5.49 -2.48 -23.96
N VAL A 106 -6.32 -2.45 -22.92
CA VAL A 106 -5.89 -2.09 -21.55
C VAL A 106 -4.99 -3.18 -20.94
N LYS A 107 -5.13 -4.43 -21.40
CA LYS A 107 -4.31 -5.55 -20.93
C LYS A 107 -2.97 -5.56 -21.68
N PRO A 108 -1.83 -5.62 -20.95
CA PRO A 108 -0.53 -5.91 -21.55
C PRO A 108 -0.60 -7.21 -22.37
N ARG A 109 0.17 -7.29 -23.46
CA ARG A 109 0.19 -8.44 -24.38
C ARG A 109 0.53 -9.76 -23.67
N ASP A 110 1.48 -9.70 -22.74
CA ASP A 110 1.92 -10.83 -21.92
C ASP A 110 1.84 -10.44 -20.44
N PRO A 111 0.64 -10.54 -19.81
CA PRO A 111 0.51 -10.25 -18.38
C PRO A 111 1.20 -11.38 -17.59
N PRO A 112 2.01 -11.06 -16.57
CA PRO A 112 2.60 -12.08 -15.72
C PRO A 112 1.48 -12.87 -15.03
N GLN A 113 1.48 -14.19 -15.21
CA GLN A 113 0.53 -15.08 -14.57
C GLN A 113 1.04 -15.45 -13.18
N PHE A 114 0.17 -15.31 -12.18
CA PHE A 114 0.43 -15.67 -10.80
C PHE A 114 -0.67 -16.62 -10.33
N ASP A 115 -0.33 -17.59 -9.49
CA ASP A 115 -1.33 -18.40 -8.80
C ASP A 115 -1.98 -17.56 -7.69
N VAL A 116 -3.08 -16.89 -8.06
CA VAL A 116 -3.81 -15.96 -7.20
C VAL A 116 -4.33 -16.67 -5.94
N GLU A 117 -4.89 -17.87 -6.08
CA GLU A 117 -5.45 -18.60 -4.94
C GLU A 117 -4.37 -19.02 -3.95
N LEU A 118 -3.25 -19.51 -4.47
CA LEU A 118 -2.11 -19.92 -3.67
C LEU A 118 -1.48 -18.72 -2.96
N GLU A 119 -1.26 -17.60 -3.67
CA GLU A 119 -0.75 -16.37 -3.07
C GLU A 119 -1.70 -15.85 -1.98
N GLU A 120 -3.02 -15.85 -2.21
CA GLU A 120 -3.99 -15.41 -1.21
C GLU A 120 -3.97 -16.29 0.04
N ARG A 121 -3.85 -17.62 -0.10
CA ARG A 121 -3.70 -18.55 1.03
C ARG A 121 -2.41 -18.28 1.81
N LEU A 122 -1.28 -18.16 1.12
CA LEU A 122 0.02 -17.84 1.75
C LEU A 122 -0.01 -16.51 2.51
N LEU A 123 -0.59 -15.47 1.90
CA LEU A 123 -0.74 -14.18 2.57
C LEU A 123 -1.62 -14.30 3.82
N GLN A 124 -2.61 -15.21 3.83
CA GLN A 124 -3.45 -15.43 5.01
C GLN A 124 -2.64 -16.07 6.14
N ASP A 125 -1.85 -17.10 5.83
CA ASP A 125 -0.97 -17.75 6.79
C ASP A 125 0.03 -16.73 7.40
N ILE A 126 0.56 -15.81 6.58
CA ILE A 126 1.45 -14.73 7.04
C ILE A 126 0.73 -13.78 8.01
N VAL A 127 -0.53 -13.42 7.72
CA VAL A 127 -1.33 -12.56 8.61
C VAL A 127 -1.53 -13.23 9.96
N GLU A 128 -1.85 -14.52 9.97
CA GLU A 128 -2.06 -15.29 11.20
C GLU A 128 -0.77 -15.44 12.02
N GLU A 129 0.36 -15.71 11.36
CA GLU A 129 1.67 -15.77 12.00
C GLU A 129 2.08 -14.42 12.60
N ALA A 130 1.85 -13.30 11.91
CA ALA A 130 2.11 -11.97 12.45
C ALA A 130 1.18 -11.63 13.62
N LEU A 131 -0.11 -11.99 13.51
CA LEU A 131 -1.11 -11.75 14.55
C LEU A 131 -0.81 -12.54 15.82
N SER A 132 -0.28 -13.77 15.71
CA SER A 132 0.14 -14.60 16.85
C SER A 132 1.24 -13.94 17.71
N GLN A 133 2.01 -13.01 17.11
CA GLN A 133 3.07 -12.24 17.76
C GLN A 133 2.60 -10.82 18.14
N GLY A 134 1.30 -10.54 18.02
CA GLY A 134 0.69 -9.25 18.38
C GLY A 134 0.81 -8.17 17.30
N VAL A 135 1.20 -8.52 16.07
CA VAL A 135 1.31 -7.56 14.96
C VAL A 135 0.16 -7.74 13.98
N MET A 136 -0.77 -6.78 13.98
CA MET A 136 -1.93 -6.82 13.09
C MET A 136 -1.59 -6.25 11.70
N VAL A 137 -1.74 -7.08 10.67
CA VAL A 137 -1.62 -6.70 9.25
C VAL A 137 -2.87 -7.14 8.48
N THR A 138 -3.13 -6.54 7.32
CA THR A 138 -4.34 -6.83 6.55
C THR A 138 -4.02 -7.23 5.12
N ARG A 139 -4.79 -8.16 4.55
CA ARG A 139 -4.72 -8.47 3.12
C ARG A 139 -5.55 -7.48 2.31
N ALA A 140 -5.08 -7.14 1.12
CA ALA A 140 -5.87 -6.44 0.13
C ALA A 140 -6.84 -7.42 -0.56
N LYS A 141 -8.09 -7.46 -0.10
CA LYS A 141 -9.15 -8.24 -0.76
C LYS A 141 -9.65 -7.50 -2.00
N ARG A 142 -9.80 -8.21 -3.12
CA ARG A 142 -10.28 -7.69 -4.40
C ARG A 142 -11.42 -8.56 -4.93
N LEU A 143 -12.30 -7.96 -5.73
CA LEU A 143 -13.37 -8.67 -6.41
C LEU A 143 -12.82 -9.19 -7.75
N ARG A 144 -12.50 -10.49 -7.80
CA ARG A 144 -11.99 -11.15 -9.01
C ARG A 144 -13.07 -11.16 -10.10
N GLY A 145 -12.66 -10.99 -11.36
CA GLY A 145 -13.59 -10.92 -12.50
C GLY A 145 -14.37 -9.60 -12.66
N GLN A 146 -14.23 -8.62 -11.76
CA GLN A 146 -14.87 -7.31 -11.88
C GLN A 146 -13.92 -6.18 -12.28
N GLU A 147 -12.60 -6.37 -12.12
CA GLU A 147 -11.59 -5.40 -12.55
C GLU A 147 -11.10 -5.71 -13.98
N LEU A 148 -10.93 -4.67 -14.81
CA LEU A 148 -10.39 -4.79 -16.18
C LEU A 148 -8.99 -5.44 -16.18
N VAL A 149 -8.21 -5.18 -15.14
CA VAL A 149 -6.87 -5.72 -14.91
C VAL A 149 -6.83 -6.30 -13.51
N GLU A 150 -6.53 -7.59 -13.41
CA GLU A 150 -6.43 -8.24 -12.11
C GLU A 150 -5.12 -7.85 -11.42
N VAL A 151 -5.25 -7.23 -10.26
CA VAL A 151 -4.10 -6.85 -9.44
C VAL A 151 -3.62 -8.05 -8.63
N ARG A 152 -2.30 -8.23 -8.58
CA ARG A 152 -1.66 -9.26 -7.77
C ARG A 152 -2.02 -9.13 -6.27
N PRO A 153 -2.33 -10.25 -5.59
CA PRO A 153 -2.55 -10.26 -4.14
C PRO A 153 -1.44 -9.56 -3.34
N SER A 154 -1.80 -8.85 -2.27
CA SER A 154 -0.84 -8.14 -1.42
C SER A 154 -1.33 -7.97 0.01
N ILE A 155 -0.41 -7.73 0.93
CA ILE A 155 -0.68 -7.25 2.29
C ILE A 155 -0.54 -5.72 2.31
N ARG A 156 -1.47 -5.06 3.01
CA ARG A 156 -1.42 -3.63 3.35
C ARG A 156 -0.93 -3.46 4.78
N LEU A 157 0.23 -2.83 4.91
CA LEU A 157 0.81 -2.42 6.17
C LEU A 157 0.63 -0.91 6.34
N ALA A 158 -0.18 -0.51 7.31
CA ALA A 158 -0.38 0.90 7.65
C ALA A 158 0.60 1.32 8.74
N VAL A 159 1.45 2.31 8.46
CA VAL A 159 2.40 2.87 9.42
C VAL A 159 1.78 4.13 10.05
N THR A 160 1.99 4.33 11.34
CA THR A 160 1.44 5.46 12.10
C THR A 160 2.55 6.24 12.80
N ALA A 161 2.31 7.53 13.03
CA ALA A 161 3.17 8.40 13.86
C ALA A 161 2.95 8.17 15.36
N ALA A 162 1.88 7.46 15.74
CA ALA A 162 1.51 7.26 17.14
C ALA A 162 2.37 6.22 17.86
N LEU A 163 3.12 5.40 17.13
CA LEU A 163 4.02 4.38 17.67
C LEU A 163 5.46 4.87 17.66
N SER A 164 6.23 4.41 18.64
CA SER A 164 7.66 4.69 18.66
C SER A 164 8.38 3.98 17.52
N ARG A 165 9.48 4.56 17.04
CA ARG A 165 10.32 3.94 16.00
C ARG A 165 10.75 2.51 16.36
N LYS A 166 11.08 2.28 17.64
CA LYS A 166 11.50 0.95 18.13
C LYS A 166 10.39 -0.09 17.99
N ASP A 167 9.14 0.29 18.24
CA ASP A 167 8.01 -0.62 18.09
C ASP A 167 7.71 -0.90 16.62
N CYS A 168 7.85 0.11 15.75
CA CYS A 168 7.76 -0.07 14.30
C CYS A 168 8.85 -1.02 13.76
N GLU A 169 10.09 -0.90 14.22
CA GLU A 169 11.20 -1.77 13.81
C GLU A 169 11.00 -3.22 14.28
N LYS A 170 10.52 -3.42 15.52
CA LYS A 170 10.14 -4.74 16.04
C LYS A 170 9.00 -5.35 15.22
N ALA A 171 7.93 -4.58 14.97
CA ALA A 171 6.81 -5.06 14.16
C ALA A 171 7.23 -5.42 12.73
N ALA A 172 8.10 -4.63 12.10
CA ALA A 172 8.65 -4.94 10.78
C ALA A 172 9.47 -6.24 10.80
N SER A 173 10.23 -6.48 11.87
CA SER A 173 11.01 -7.70 12.05
C SER A 173 10.12 -8.94 12.21
N VAL A 174 9.02 -8.82 12.94
CA VAL A 174 7.98 -9.86 13.07
C VAL A 174 7.37 -10.18 11.70
N VAL A 175 6.97 -9.16 10.93
CA VAL A 175 6.40 -9.35 9.59
C VAL A 175 7.42 -10.03 8.68
N LYS A 176 8.69 -9.60 8.68
CA LYS A 176 9.76 -10.24 7.92
C LYS A 176 9.92 -11.72 8.29
N ALA A 177 9.92 -12.04 9.58
CA ALA A 177 10.04 -13.41 10.06
C ALA A 177 8.82 -14.27 9.66
N ALA A 178 7.60 -13.72 9.72
CA ALA A 178 6.39 -14.40 9.27
C ALA A 178 6.45 -14.75 7.77
N PHE A 179 6.88 -13.80 6.92
CA PHE A 179 7.11 -14.04 5.50
C PHE A 179 8.15 -15.16 5.29
N ALA A 180 9.30 -15.08 5.96
CA ALA A 180 10.36 -16.08 5.83
C ALA A 180 9.89 -17.48 6.30
N LYS A 181 9.11 -17.56 7.38
CA LYS A 181 8.57 -18.81 7.93
C LYS A 181 7.58 -19.46 6.98
N VAL A 182 6.60 -18.70 6.48
CA VAL A 182 5.55 -19.24 5.60
C VAL A 182 6.09 -19.61 4.24
N VAL A 183 6.90 -18.73 3.62
CA VAL A 183 7.52 -19.00 2.32
C VAL A 183 8.58 -20.10 2.43
N GLY A 184 9.34 -20.12 3.53
CA GLY A 184 10.37 -21.12 3.79
C GLY A 184 9.83 -22.54 3.99
N ARG A 185 8.60 -22.71 4.47
CA ARG A 185 7.94 -24.04 4.56
C ARG A 185 7.66 -24.70 3.21
N ARG A 186 7.71 -23.93 2.13
CA ARG A 186 7.35 -24.41 0.79
C ARG A 186 8.48 -24.33 -0.24
N ARG A 187 9.65 -23.80 0.15
CA ARG A 187 10.90 -23.96 -0.61
C ARG A 187 11.45 -25.35 -0.39
#